data_AF-A0A0V8QAL7-F1
#
_entry.id   AF-A0A0V8QAL7-F1
#
_cell.length_a   1.000
_cell.length_b   1.000
_cell.length_c   1.000
_cell.angle_alpha   90.00
_cell.angle_beta   90.00
_cell.angle_gamma   90.00
#
_symmetry.space_group_name_H-M   'P 1'
#
loop_
_entity.id
_entity.type
_entity.pdbx_description
1 polymer ?
#
loop_
_entity_poly.entity_id
_entity_poly.type
_entity_poly.pdbx_seq_one_letter_code
_entity_poly.pdbx_strand_id
1 'polypeptide(L)'
;MSNGIVFEKGKYTLTSTKSEVGSISIAEKNTKFTLSQKSDLNKKNLTIKAEDSGQGNLYFPGYEKKLTLDLGKKSDVKITIGTQNKAEMVVKEADATAKLSVVGKDSDAAIKKIVLNKPVSLSVDANTELLQIKEGAKKAVVTINNKVEKIQNKFNATIEDNTEKDKAEEETEKEEDAKKEESKEPSAPENGGAASGGGSSSGGGSSSGGGSSSGGGSNTGGGSSDSGSSSIAVESLQLNGNANISTDDGLAEISVQYSPANASSREVEWRVISGGEQAKIISSDNNKAVVQALDNGQYTLRAAVRNNPAVFAEISGKTENQKVSLAKGSMGTAGDGEISGLASGYGYILAGEGEYFSVASTGLFLAACQTEEEAIGRVGLLTGNSILKVDNAKVFRVIQIDLDRFLRKQYEIYMAIEEKDLTISNFIEIGNMAHDLGVAVEKKEMESADGAEKTNGRICQKKSRRKKIASGRNMMSLQLNL
;
A
#
# COMPACT_ATOMS: atom_id res chain seq x y z
N MET A 1 -24.09 32.96 -21.63
CA MET A 1 -22.92 33.61 -21.02
C MET A 1 -22.61 32.84 -19.75
N SER A 2 -21.44 32.20 -19.63
CA SER A 2 -21.04 31.58 -18.36
C SER A 2 -20.83 32.69 -17.34
N ASN A 3 -21.59 32.70 -16.25
CA ASN A 3 -21.39 33.61 -15.11
C ASN A 3 -20.11 33.21 -14.34
N GLY A 4 -18.97 33.34 -15.02
CA GLY A 4 -17.66 32.92 -14.58
C GLY A 4 -16.69 34.08 -14.58
N ILE A 5 -15.82 34.13 -13.58
CA ILE A 5 -14.68 35.05 -13.54
C ILE A 5 -13.43 34.21 -13.75
N VAL A 6 -12.58 34.62 -14.69
CA VAL A 6 -11.28 34.00 -14.92
C VAL A 6 -10.21 34.85 -14.25
N PHE A 7 -9.34 34.21 -13.48
CA PHE A 7 -8.15 34.83 -12.90
C PHE A 7 -6.91 34.23 -13.54
N GLU A 8 -6.07 35.12 -14.08
CA GLU A 8 -4.72 34.80 -14.54
C GLU A 8 -3.74 34.89 -13.36
N LYS A 9 -2.44 34.95 -13.64
CA LYS A 9 -1.41 35.12 -12.62
C LYS A 9 -1.57 36.44 -11.87
N GLY A 10 -1.69 36.38 -10.54
CA GLY A 10 -1.81 37.60 -9.73
C GLY A 10 -2.30 37.35 -8.31
N LYS A 11 -2.52 38.43 -7.55
CA LYS A 11 -3.15 38.41 -6.23
C LYS A 11 -4.46 39.18 -6.29
N TYR A 12 -5.57 38.53 -5.96
CA TYR A 12 -6.91 39.09 -6.09
C TYR A 12 -7.69 38.93 -4.79
N THR A 13 -8.49 39.95 -4.48
CA THR A 13 -9.51 39.90 -3.44
C THR A 13 -10.86 40.20 -4.07
N LEU A 14 -11.80 39.26 -4.02
CA LEU A 14 -13.14 39.43 -4.55
C LEU A 14 -14.12 39.82 -3.44
N THR A 15 -14.80 40.95 -3.64
CA THR A 15 -15.93 41.38 -2.80
C THR A 15 -17.17 41.54 -3.65
N SER A 16 -18.31 41.03 -3.19
CA SER A 16 -19.57 41.10 -3.93
C SER A 16 -20.78 41.26 -3.01
N THR A 17 -21.87 41.87 -3.48
CA THR A 17 -23.07 42.12 -2.64
C THR A 17 -24.35 41.54 -3.22
N LYS A 18 -24.45 41.39 -4.55
CA LYS A 18 -25.60 40.81 -5.28
C LYS A 18 -25.14 40.14 -6.58
N SER A 19 -24.21 39.19 -6.47
CA SER A 19 -23.54 38.59 -7.62
C SER A 19 -24.26 37.35 -8.14
N GLU A 20 -24.27 37.15 -9.46
CA GLU A 20 -24.71 35.91 -10.10
C GLU A 20 -23.54 34.99 -10.50
N VAL A 21 -22.32 35.31 -10.06
CA VAL A 21 -21.12 34.52 -10.33
C VAL A 21 -21.30 33.11 -9.76
N GLY A 22 -21.30 32.13 -10.66
CA GLY A 22 -21.39 30.71 -10.33
C GLY A 22 -20.07 29.96 -10.51
N SER A 23 -19.08 30.56 -11.18
CA SER A 23 -17.78 29.92 -11.39
C SER A 23 -16.58 30.86 -11.28
N ILE A 24 -15.47 30.32 -10.82
CA ILE A 24 -14.17 30.98 -10.73
C ILE A 24 -13.17 30.06 -11.44
N SER A 25 -12.48 30.57 -12.46
CA SER A 25 -11.47 29.83 -13.21
C SER A 25 -10.06 30.32 -12.91
N ILE A 26 -9.11 29.39 -12.83
CA ILE A 26 -7.67 29.62 -12.68
C ILE A 26 -7.03 29.22 -14.00
N ALA A 27 -6.61 30.21 -14.81
CA ALA A 27 -6.08 29.98 -16.14
C ALA A 27 -4.55 29.77 -16.16
N GLU A 28 -3.84 30.35 -15.18
CA GLU A 28 -2.38 30.36 -15.17
C GLU A 28 -1.79 29.92 -13.82
N LYS A 29 -0.46 29.87 -13.75
CA LYS A 29 0.28 29.54 -12.52
C LYS A 29 0.40 30.76 -11.61
N ASN A 30 0.47 30.51 -10.30
CA ASN A 30 0.68 31.51 -9.24
C ASN A 30 -0.50 32.48 -9.04
N THR A 31 -1.72 32.05 -9.31
CA THR A 31 -2.92 32.81 -8.94
C THR A 31 -3.14 32.70 -7.44
N LYS A 32 -3.31 33.83 -6.76
CA LYS A 32 -3.71 33.90 -5.36
C LYS A 32 -5.04 34.64 -5.29
N PHE A 33 -6.05 33.99 -4.72
CA PHE A 33 -7.41 34.51 -4.67
C PHE A 33 -7.90 34.49 -3.23
N THR A 34 -8.56 35.57 -2.80
CA THR A 34 -9.26 35.63 -1.51
C THR A 34 -10.70 36.06 -1.73
N LEU A 35 -11.66 35.28 -1.25
CA LEU A 35 -13.05 35.71 -1.16
C LEU A 35 -13.26 36.49 0.14
N SER A 36 -13.63 37.76 0.04
CA SER A 36 -13.95 38.59 1.20
C SER A 36 -15.08 37.96 2.03
N GLN A 37 -14.98 37.97 3.36
CA GLN A 37 -16.06 37.47 4.25
C GLN A 37 -17.37 38.24 4.08
N LYS A 38 -17.31 39.48 3.58
CA LYS A 38 -18.51 40.31 3.31
C LYS A 38 -19.22 39.91 2.02
N SER A 39 -18.62 39.05 1.21
CA SER A 39 -19.18 38.67 -0.09
C SER A 39 -20.45 37.84 0.04
N ASP A 40 -21.48 38.18 -0.75
CA ASP A 40 -22.70 37.37 -0.86
C ASP A 40 -22.43 35.95 -1.40
N LEU A 41 -21.34 35.79 -2.15
CA LEU A 41 -20.90 34.49 -2.69
C LEU A 41 -20.54 33.47 -1.60
N ASN A 42 -20.22 33.89 -0.37
CA ASN A 42 -19.97 32.97 0.75
C ASN A 42 -21.18 32.08 1.07
N LYS A 43 -22.37 32.53 0.69
CA LYS A 43 -23.66 31.87 0.93
C LYS A 43 -24.24 31.24 -0.33
N LYS A 44 -23.45 31.09 -1.41
CA LYS A 44 -23.85 30.52 -2.69
C LYS A 44 -22.94 29.36 -3.10
N ASN A 45 -23.49 28.39 -3.81
CA ASN A 45 -22.67 27.33 -4.42
C ASN A 45 -21.77 27.93 -5.50
N LEU A 46 -20.51 27.51 -5.54
CA LEU A 46 -19.54 27.96 -6.53
C LEU A 46 -18.85 26.78 -7.18
N THR A 47 -18.48 26.94 -8.45
CA THR A 47 -17.59 26.03 -9.15
C THR A 47 -16.20 26.66 -9.28
N ILE A 48 -15.17 25.96 -8.84
CA ILE A 48 -13.78 26.30 -9.08
C ILE A 48 -13.28 25.47 -10.24
N LYS A 49 -12.76 26.12 -11.28
CA LYS A 49 -12.17 25.47 -12.44
C LYS A 49 -10.68 25.77 -12.47
N ALA A 50 -9.84 24.76 -12.59
CA ALA A 50 -8.43 24.94 -12.89
C ALA A 50 -8.16 24.40 -14.29
N GLU A 51 -7.63 25.25 -15.17
CA GLU A 51 -7.19 24.83 -16.50
C GLU A 51 -5.96 23.91 -16.40
N ASP A 52 -5.58 23.26 -17.50
CA ASP A 52 -4.39 22.42 -17.56
C ASP A 52 -3.14 23.17 -17.09
N SER A 53 -2.39 22.58 -16.17
CA SER A 53 -1.22 23.17 -15.49
C SER A 53 -1.49 24.45 -14.70
N GLY A 54 -2.75 24.83 -14.46
CA GLY A 54 -3.14 25.97 -13.63
C GLY A 54 -2.74 25.76 -12.17
N GLN A 55 -2.22 26.80 -11.51
CA GLN A 55 -1.80 26.70 -10.11
C GLN A 55 -2.36 27.85 -9.28
N GLY A 56 -3.18 27.52 -8.28
CA GLY A 56 -3.95 28.49 -7.53
C GLY A 56 -3.92 28.27 -6.02
N ASN A 57 -3.74 29.34 -5.25
CA ASN A 57 -3.99 29.38 -3.81
C ASN A 57 -5.25 30.20 -3.54
N LEU A 58 -6.31 29.56 -3.10
CA LEU A 58 -7.62 30.17 -2.92
C LEU A 58 -8.00 30.16 -1.46
N TYR A 59 -8.38 31.32 -0.93
CA TYR A 59 -8.73 31.50 0.46
C TYR A 59 -10.21 31.88 0.60
N PHE A 60 -10.94 31.08 1.37
CA PHE A 60 -12.38 31.17 1.60
C PHE A 60 -12.68 31.30 3.11
N PRO A 61 -12.39 32.46 3.71
CA PRO A 61 -12.47 32.68 5.17
C PRO A 61 -13.87 32.63 5.79
N GLY A 62 -14.93 32.65 4.98
CA GLY A 62 -16.31 32.68 5.48
C GLY A 62 -17.28 31.86 4.64
N TYR A 63 -16.78 30.89 3.88
CA TYR A 63 -17.58 30.13 2.93
C TYR A 63 -18.36 29.00 3.60
N GLU A 64 -19.67 28.92 3.35
CA GLU A 64 -20.58 28.02 4.09
C GLU A 64 -21.34 27.03 3.17
N LYS A 65 -21.08 27.04 1.86
CA LYS A 65 -21.87 26.31 0.86
C LYS A 65 -21.05 25.23 0.15
N LYS A 66 -21.57 24.74 -0.99
CA LYS A 66 -20.92 23.72 -1.80
C LYS A 66 -19.94 24.34 -2.79
N LEU A 67 -18.67 24.01 -2.65
CA LEU A 67 -17.64 24.17 -3.69
C LEU A 67 -17.61 22.92 -4.58
N THR A 68 -17.80 23.14 -5.87
CA THR A 68 -17.58 22.09 -6.89
C THR A 68 -16.25 22.37 -7.56
N LEU A 69 -15.41 21.34 -7.76
CA LEU A 69 -14.12 21.48 -8.40
C LEU A 69 -14.08 20.72 -9.72
N ASP A 70 -13.60 21.40 -10.76
CA ASP A 70 -13.26 20.85 -12.06
C ASP A 70 -11.76 21.12 -12.30
N LEU A 71 -10.92 20.08 -12.21
CA LEU A 71 -9.45 20.20 -12.19
C LEU A 71 -8.80 19.61 -13.46
N GLY A 72 -8.13 20.46 -14.24
CA GLY A 72 -7.40 20.08 -15.45
C GLY A 72 -6.11 19.28 -15.16
N LYS A 73 -5.48 18.79 -16.23
CA LYS A 73 -4.26 17.99 -16.18
C LYS A 73 -3.13 18.73 -15.49
N LYS A 74 -2.42 18.09 -14.57
CA LYS A 74 -1.29 18.67 -13.81
C LYS A 74 -1.62 19.99 -13.09
N SER A 75 -2.90 20.28 -12.88
CA SER A 75 -3.30 21.45 -12.07
C SER A 75 -2.91 21.23 -10.62
N ASP A 76 -2.64 22.32 -9.90
CA ASP A 76 -2.27 22.29 -8.49
C ASP A 76 -3.03 23.38 -7.74
N VAL A 77 -4.06 22.97 -7.00
CA VAL A 77 -4.97 23.89 -6.33
C VAL A 77 -4.91 23.69 -4.84
N LYS A 78 -4.59 24.76 -4.11
CA LYS A 78 -4.71 24.82 -2.65
C LYS A 78 -5.91 25.66 -2.26
N ILE A 79 -6.82 25.07 -1.49
CA ILE A 79 -7.99 25.72 -0.92
C ILE A 79 -7.80 25.84 0.58
N THR A 80 -7.79 27.06 1.09
CA THR A 80 -7.79 27.33 2.53
C THR A 80 -9.18 27.80 2.95
N ILE A 81 -9.78 27.11 3.93
CA ILE A 81 -11.09 27.45 4.49
C ILE A 81 -10.95 28.11 5.87
N GLY A 82 -11.87 29.02 6.19
CA GLY A 82 -11.96 29.61 7.54
C GLY A 82 -12.73 28.75 8.54
N THR A 83 -13.13 29.37 9.65
CA THR A 83 -13.78 28.76 10.84
C THR A 83 -15.25 28.35 10.65
N GLN A 84 -15.61 27.78 9.49
CA GLN A 84 -17.02 27.48 9.15
C GLN A 84 -17.22 26.00 8.77
N ASN A 85 -17.76 25.21 9.70
CA ASN A 85 -18.00 23.76 9.58
C ASN A 85 -19.16 23.37 8.64
N LYS A 86 -19.49 24.21 7.66
CA LYS A 86 -20.65 24.01 6.77
C LYS A 86 -20.27 23.77 5.31
N ALA A 87 -19.02 24.08 4.94
CA ALA A 87 -18.59 23.93 3.56
C ALA A 87 -18.62 22.46 3.14
N GLU A 88 -19.13 22.21 1.93
CA GLU A 88 -19.05 20.91 1.27
C GLU A 88 -18.18 21.05 0.02
N MET A 89 -17.25 20.13 -0.20
CA MET A 89 -16.40 20.10 -1.38
C MET A 89 -16.70 18.88 -2.23
N VAL A 90 -16.86 19.07 -3.53
CA VAL A 90 -17.09 17.99 -4.48
C VAL A 90 -16.13 18.13 -5.64
N VAL A 91 -15.17 17.21 -5.74
CA VAL A 91 -14.34 17.06 -6.93
C VAL A 91 -15.19 16.35 -7.97
N LYS A 92 -15.77 17.13 -8.88
CA LYS A 92 -16.72 16.66 -9.88
C LYS A 92 -15.98 16.15 -11.11
N GLU A 93 -15.06 16.95 -11.62
CA GLU A 93 -14.14 16.57 -12.70
C GLU A 93 -12.70 16.74 -12.22
N ALA A 94 -11.83 15.78 -12.54
CA ALA A 94 -10.41 15.87 -12.26
C ALA A 94 -9.63 14.90 -13.16
N ASP A 95 -8.45 15.34 -13.62
CA ASP A 95 -7.44 14.44 -14.15
C ASP A 95 -6.66 13.76 -13.01
N ALA A 96 -6.21 12.52 -13.20
CA ALA A 96 -5.48 11.78 -12.17
C ALA A 96 -4.15 12.44 -11.76
N THR A 97 -3.59 13.32 -12.61
CA THR A 97 -2.39 14.11 -12.32
C THR A 97 -2.67 15.43 -11.60
N ALA A 98 -3.95 15.80 -11.42
CA ALA A 98 -4.32 16.99 -10.68
C ALA A 98 -4.03 16.82 -9.18
N LYS A 99 -3.58 17.90 -8.55
CA LYS A 99 -3.32 18.00 -7.12
C LYS A 99 -4.30 18.98 -6.48
N LEU A 100 -4.83 18.57 -5.34
CA LEU A 100 -5.73 19.36 -4.51
C LEU A 100 -5.25 19.32 -3.07
N SER A 101 -5.00 20.48 -2.47
CA SER A 101 -4.72 20.60 -1.04
C SER A 101 -5.85 21.36 -0.38
N VAL A 102 -6.41 20.80 0.70
CA VAL A 102 -7.51 21.39 1.44
C VAL A 102 -7.03 21.65 2.86
N VAL A 103 -7.00 22.92 3.27
CA VAL A 103 -6.33 23.35 4.49
C VAL A 103 -7.27 24.16 5.38
N GLY A 104 -7.34 23.79 6.65
CA GLY A 104 -7.98 24.60 7.68
C GLY A 104 -7.11 25.81 8.01
N LYS A 105 -7.69 27.00 8.11
CA LYS A 105 -6.93 28.19 8.52
C LYS A 105 -6.32 28.05 9.92
N ASP A 106 -7.06 27.40 10.81
CA ASP A 106 -6.78 27.18 12.22
C ASP A 106 -7.48 25.90 12.69
N SER A 107 -7.32 25.54 13.97
CA SER A 107 -7.92 24.33 14.57
C SER A 107 -9.44 24.29 14.51
N ASP A 108 -10.10 25.46 14.40
CA ASP A 108 -11.56 25.57 14.40
C ASP A 108 -12.14 25.46 12.98
N ALA A 109 -11.30 25.51 11.95
CA ALA A 109 -11.71 25.34 10.57
C ALA A 109 -12.05 23.88 10.28
N ALA A 110 -13.33 23.58 10.03
CA ALA A 110 -13.76 22.27 9.57
C ALA A 110 -14.56 22.30 8.26
N ILE A 111 -14.58 21.15 7.59
CA ILE A 111 -15.32 20.88 6.37
C ILE A 111 -16.34 19.79 6.67
N LYS A 112 -17.59 20.05 6.35
CA LYS A 112 -18.65 19.09 6.61
C LYS A 112 -18.47 17.83 5.78
N LYS A 113 -18.12 17.99 4.49
CA LYS A 113 -18.05 16.86 3.58
C LYS A 113 -17.11 17.11 2.41
N ILE A 114 -16.29 16.12 2.10
CA ILE A 114 -15.50 16.05 0.87
C ILE A 114 -15.97 14.84 0.06
N VAL A 115 -16.28 15.04 -1.23
CA VAL A 115 -16.70 13.97 -2.14
C VAL A 115 -15.80 13.94 -3.36
N LEU A 116 -15.22 12.77 -3.63
CA LEU A 116 -14.41 12.52 -4.82
C LEU A 116 -15.21 11.70 -5.84
N ASN A 117 -15.54 12.31 -6.99
CA ASN A 117 -16.17 11.60 -8.11
C ASN A 117 -15.16 11.16 -9.18
N LYS A 118 -13.97 11.77 -9.21
CA LYS A 118 -12.89 11.48 -10.17
C LYS A 118 -11.55 11.33 -9.46
N PRO A 119 -10.55 10.70 -10.09
CA PRO A 119 -9.23 10.54 -9.51
C PRO A 119 -8.55 11.90 -9.34
N VAL A 120 -7.93 12.11 -8.17
CA VAL A 120 -7.14 13.31 -7.84
C VAL A 120 -6.12 12.91 -6.77
N SER A 121 -4.98 13.60 -6.72
CA SER A 121 -4.08 13.56 -5.55
C SER A 121 -4.56 14.62 -4.55
N LEU A 122 -5.17 14.18 -3.45
CA LEU A 122 -5.78 15.03 -2.43
C LEU A 122 -4.93 15.02 -1.14
N SER A 123 -4.62 16.18 -0.59
CA SER A 123 -4.13 16.37 0.78
C SER A 123 -5.19 17.05 1.64
N VAL A 124 -5.50 16.49 2.82
CA VAL A 124 -6.51 17.02 3.76
C VAL A 124 -5.83 17.44 5.06
N ASP A 125 -5.59 18.75 5.20
CA ASP A 125 -5.08 19.43 6.41
C ASP A 125 -6.19 20.20 7.15
N ALA A 126 -7.44 19.73 7.06
CA ALA A 126 -8.59 20.38 7.70
C ALA A 126 -9.44 19.34 8.43
N ASN A 127 -9.98 19.72 9.60
CA ASN A 127 -10.98 18.90 10.28
C ASN A 127 -12.12 18.59 9.30
N THR A 128 -12.49 17.33 9.12
CA THR A 128 -13.50 16.94 8.14
C THR A 128 -14.47 15.90 8.74
N GLU A 129 -15.78 16.12 8.67
CA GLU A 129 -16.73 15.15 9.22
C GLU A 129 -16.83 13.90 8.33
N LEU A 130 -16.88 14.08 6.99
CA LEU A 130 -17.05 12.98 6.06
C LEU A 130 -16.17 13.13 4.81
N LEU A 131 -15.27 12.18 4.61
CA LEU A 131 -14.60 11.94 3.35
C LEU A 131 -15.28 10.78 2.61
N GLN A 132 -15.80 11.03 1.41
CA GLN A 132 -16.51 10.04 0.62
C GLN A 132 -15.87 9.86 -0.76
N ILE A 133 -15.47 8.62 -1.07
CA ILE A 133 -14.91 8.23 -2.35
C ILE A 133 -15.98 7.50 -3.16
N LYS A 134 -16.24 7.97 -4.38
CA LYS A 134 -17.15 7.32 -5.34
C LYS A 134 -16.36 6.45 -6.31
N GLU A 135 -17.07 5.60 -7.06
CA GLU A 135 -16.49 4.64 -8.00
C GLU A 135 -15.53 5.28 -9.01
N GLY A 136 -15.91 6.43 -9.57
CA GLY A 136 -15.07 7.16 -10.52
C GLY A 136 -13.76 7.69 -9.92
N ALA A 137 -13.63 7.75 -8.60
CA ALA A 137 -12.43 8.18 -7.87
C ALA A 137 -11.60 7.01 -7.31
N LYS A 138 -11.82 5.76 -7.76
CA LYS A 138 -11.06 4.59 -7.30
C LYS A 138 -9.53 4.68 -7.45
N LYS A 139 -9.03 5.57 -8.31
CA LYS A 139 -7.60 5.85 -8.52
C LYS A 139 -7.11 7.12 -7.79
N ALA A 140 -7.94 7.71 -6.92
CA ALA A 140 -7.51 8.84 -6.12
C ALA A 140 -6.44 8.39 -5.11
N VAL A 141 -5.52 9.30 -4.81
CA VAL A 141 -4.54 9.16 -3.72
C VAL A 141 -4.88 10.23 -2.71
N VAL A 142 -5.24 9.84 -1.49
CA VAL A 142 -5.63 10.77 -0.42
C VAL A 142 -4.64 10.67 0.72
N THR A 143 -4.06 11.79 1.12
CA THR A 143 -3.27 11.93 2.35
C THR A 143 -4.07 12.75 3.34
N ILE A 144 -4.25 12.23 4.54
CA ILE A 144 -4.98 12.85 5.64
C ILE A 144 -3.96 13.26 6.70
N ASN A 145 -3.88 14.55 7.00
CA ASN A 145 -2.96 15.09 8.01
C ASN A 145 -3.72 15.79 9.15
N ASN A 146 -5.06 15.75 9.13
CA ASN A 146 -5.89 16.29 10.19
C ASN A 146 -7.17 15.45 10.33
N LYS A 147 -7.88 15.58 11.45
CA LYS A 147 -8.97 14.68 11.84
C LYS A 147 -10.04 14.54 10.75
N VAL A 148 -10.31 13.30 10.33
CA VAL A 148 -11.46 12.94 9.50
C VAL A 148 -12.38 11.98 10.27
N GLU A 149 -13.59 12.40 10.62
CA GLU A 149 -14.44 11.61 11.53
C GLU A 149 -14.98 10.33 10.87
N LYS A 150 -15.27 10.39 9.58
CA LYS A 150 -15.77 9.24 8.83
C LYS A 150 -15.18 9.18 7.44
N ILE A 151 -14.60 8.04 7.11
CA ILE A 151 -14.09 7.74 5.77
C ILE A 151 -14.99 6.68 5.12
N GLN A 152 -15.49 6.97 3.92
CA GLN A 152 -16.25 6.04 3.09
C GLN A 152 -15.46 5.71 1.82
N ASN A 153 -14.59 4.70 1.90
CA ASN A 153 -13.77 4.22 0.80
C ASN A 153 -14.23 2.82 0.32
N LYS A 154 -15.40 2.74 -0.31
CA LYS A 154 -15.96 1.46 -0.81
C LYS A 154 -15.27 0.94 -2.09
N PHE A 155 -14.38 1.73 -2.68
CA PHE A 155 -13.80 1.47 -4.00
C PHE A 155 -12.26 1.36 -3.95
N ASN A 156 -11.70 1.17 -2.75
CA ASN A 156 -10.28 0.89 -2.50
C ASN A 156 -9.31 1.91 -3.13
N ALA A 157 -9.65 3.19 -3.11
CA ALA A 157 -8.68 4.25 -3.41
C ALA A 157 -7.58 4.28 -2.35
N THR A 158 -6.39 4.76 -2.71
CA THR A 158 -5.26 4.83 -1.77
C THR A 158 -5.52 5.93 -0.74
N ILE A 159 -5.45 5.58 0.55
CA ILE A 159 -5.55 6.52 1.67
C ILE A 159 -4.35 6.31 2.58
N GLU A 160 -3.64 7.38 2.88
CA GLU A 160 -2.60 7.48 3.90
C GLU A 160 -3.12 8.41 5.01
N ASP A 161 -3.20 7.93 6.25
CA ASP A 161 -3.63 8.72 7.40
C ASP A 161 -2.44 8.97 8.33
N ASN A 162 -2.00 10.22 8.36
CA ASN A 162 -0.86 10.68 9.15
C ASN A 162 -1.26 11.16 10.55
N THR A 163 -2.56 11.22 10.88
CA THR A 163 -3.01 11.70 12.21
C THR A 163 -2.66 10.76 13.36
N GLU A 164 -2.23 9.54 13.06
CA GLU A 164 -1.77 8.56 14.05
C GLU A 164 -0.25 8.61 14.31
N LYS A 165 0.55 9.32 13.50
CA LYS A 165 1.99 9.52 13.76
C LYS A 165 2.25 10.52 14.89
N ASP A 166 1.40 11.53 15.05
CA ASP A 166 1.62 12.63 16.00
C ASP A 166 1.36 12.24 17.47
N LYS A 167 0.65 11.13 17.74
CA LYS A 167 0.48 10.62 19.12
C LYS A 167 1.76 10.01 19.71
N ALA A 168 2.69 9.55 18.87
CA ALA A 168 3.96 8.97 19.33
C ALA A 168 5.01 10.03 19.69
N GLU A 169 4.93 11.22 19.08
CA GLU A 169 5.86 12.34 19.34
C GLU A 169 5.42 13.19 20.55
N GLU A 170 4.11 13.30 20.84
CA GLU A 170 3.60 14.04 22.01
C GLU A 170 3.80 13.28 23.35
N GLU A 171 3.95 11.94 23.30
CA GLU A 171 4.27 11.12 24.47
C GLU A 171 5.77 11.13 24.81
N THR A 172 6.65 11.35 23.83
CA THR A 172 8.10 11.40 24.03
C THR A 172 8.58 12.72 24.66
N GLU A 173 7.90 13.84 24.38
CA GLU A 173 8.22 15.12 25.04
C GLU A 173 7.78 15.16 26.52
N LYS A 174 6.72 14.44 26.91
CA LYS A 174 6.27 14.35 28.32
C LYS A 174 7.18 13.50 29.20
N GLU A 175 7.84 12.48 28.64
CA GLU A 175 8.81 11.65 29.38
C GLU A 175 10.16 12.35 29.60
N GLU A 176 10.60 13.24 28.71
CA GLU A 176 11.86 13.98 28.89
C GLU A 176 11.79 15.08 29.95
N ASP A 177 10.64 15.74 30.13
CA ASP A 177 10.45 16.74 31.20
C ASP A 177 10.30 16.08 32.59
N ALA A 178 9.63 14.91 32.68
CA ALA A 178 9.47 14.19 33.94
C ALA A 178 10.80 13.66 34.51
N LYS A 179 11.81 13.42 33.67
CA LYS A 179 13.10 12.85 34.09
C LYS A 179 14.10 13.90 34.59
N LYS A 180 13.82 15.20 34.46
CA LYS A 180 14.68 16.30 34.94
C LYS A 180 14.33 16.80 36.34
N GLU A 181 13.16 16.46 36.89
CA GLU A 181 12.75 16.94 38.23
C GLU A 181 13.12 16.00 39.40
N GLU A 182 13.48 14.73 39.17
CA GLU A 182 13.66 13.74 40.27
C GLU A 182 15.10 13.64 40.82
N SER A 183 15.92 14.68 40.71
CA SER A 183 17.30 14.68 41.26
C SER A 183 17.60 15.83 42.21
N LYS A 184 16.78 16.05 43.25
CA LYS A 184 17.20 16.77 44.47
C LYS A 184 16.50 16.24 45.74
N GLU A 185 17.28 15.55 46.57
CA GLU A 185 17.03 15.35 48.01
C GLU A 185 16.97 16.72 48.75
N PRO A 186 16.30 16.86 49.92
CA PRO A 186 16.93 16.40 51.18
C PRO A 186 16.04 16.02 52.40
N SER A 187 16.66 15.21 53.27
CA SER A 187 16.70 15.20 54.76
C SER A 187 15.46 14.98 55.66
N ALA A 188 15.65 14.07 56.63
CA ALA A 188 14.82 13.73 57.80
C ALA A 188 14.68 14.88 58.85
N PRO A 189 13.78 14.79 59.88
CA PRO A 189 14.11 14.01 61.10
C PRO A 189 12.93 13.35 61.90
N GLU A 190 13.31 12.31 62.67
CA GLU A 190 12.97 11.94 64.06
C GLU A 190 11.52 11.73 64.63
N ASN A 191 11.29 10.46 65.04
CA ASN A 191 11.08 9.96 66.43
C ASN A 191 9.67 9.64 67.00
N GLY A 192 9.61 8.46 67.67
CA GLY A 192 8.64 8.01 68.68
C GLY A 192 7.50 7.11 68.17
N GLY A 193 7.22 5.90 68.65
CA GLY A 193 7.77 5.04 69.70
C GLY A 193 6.78 3.88 69.99
N ALA A 194 7.29 2.70 70.39
CA ALA A 194 6.66 1.62 71.21
C ALA A 194 5.29 1.03 70.77
N ALA A 195 4.89 -0.22 71.02
CA ALA A 195 5.45 -1.47 71.55
C ALA A 195 4.30 -2.52 71.51
N SER A 196 4.65 -3.81 71.67
CA SER A 196 3.78 -4.98 71.98
C SER A 196 2.79 -5.40 70.87
N GLY A 197 2.44 -6.66 70.62
CA GLY A 197 2.59 -8.00 71.18
C GLY A 197 1.69 -8.89 70.27
N GLY A 198 1.94 -10.15 69.92
CA GLY A 198 2.18 -11.32 70.75
C GLY A 198 0.97 -12.28 70.62
N GLY A 199 1.22 -13.54 70.23
CA GLY A 199 0.31 -14.71 70.38
C GLY A 199 -0.67 -14.95 69.22
N SER A 200 -0.63 -16.12 68.56
CA SER A 200 -1.34 -17.38 68.94
C SER A 200 -2.84 -17.30 68.58
N SER A 201 -3.55 -18.29 68.05
CA SER A 201 -3.37 -19.72 67.85
C SER A 201 -4.67 -20.27 67.22
N SER A 202 -4.59 -21.51 66.72
CA SER A 202 -5.57 -22.61 66.88
C SER A 202 -6.99 -22.56 66.28
N GLY A 203 -7.36 -23.70 65.67
CA GLY A 203 -8.70 -24.29 65.67
C GLY A 203 -9.31 -24.44 64.27
N GLY A 204 -9.61 -25.60 63.68
CA GLY A 204 -9.83 -26.95 64.22
C GLY A 204 -11.32 -27.27 64.36
N GLY A 205 -11.81 -28.29 63.62
CA GLY A 205 -13.08 -29.00 63.88
C GLY A 205 -14.14 -28.84 62.78
N SER A 206 -14.44 -29.87 61.98
CA SER A 206 -15.38 -31.00 62.23
C SER A 206 -16.84 -30.65 61.89
N SER A 207 -17.49 -31.35 60.97
CA SER A 207 -18.52 -32.41 61.24
C SER A 207 -19.65 -32.18 60.21
N SER A 208 -20.58 -33.05 59.82
CA SER A 208 -20.91 -34.47 60.02
C SER A 208 -22.23 -34.74 59.27
N GLY A 209 -22.48 -36.00 58.87
CA GLY A 209 -23.83 -36.59 58.72
C GLY A 209 -24.45 -36.49 57.31
N GLY A 210 -25.09 -37.50 56.72
CA GLY A 210 -25.45 -38.84 57.18
C GLY A 210 -26.94 -39.15 56.92
N GLY A 211 -27.20 -40.08 55.98
CA GLY A 211 -28.42 -40.89 55.82
C GLY A 211 -29.60 -40.28 55.03
N SER A 212 -30.54 -41.02 54.43
CA SER A 212 -30.69 -42.41 53.96
C SER A 212 -32.13 -42.56 53.42
N SER A 213 -32.38 -43.60 52.60
CA SER A 213 -33.69 -44.22 52.25
C SER A 213 -34.54 -43.54 51.16
N SER A 214 -35.27 -44.20 50.26
CA SER A 214 -35.50 -45.64 49.95
C SER A 214 -36.43 -45.79 48.73
N GLY A 215 -36.34 -46.93 48.02
CA GLY A 215 -37.37 -47.50 47.14
C GLY A 215 -37.02 -47.41 45.65
N GLY A 216 -36.93 -48.47 44.83
CA GLY A 216 -37.34 -49.87 44.92
C GLY A 216 -38.01 -50.25 43.60
N GLY A 217 -37.53 -51.29 42.89
CA GLY A 217 -38.28 -51.94 41.79
C GLY A 217 -37.49 -52.38 40.55
N SER A 218 -37.18 -53.68 40.51
CA SER A 218 -36.74 -54.62 39.44
C SER A 218 -36.98 -54.22 37.95
N ASN A 219 -36.17 -54.59 36.95
CA ASN A 219 -35.99 -55.96 36.45
C ASN A 219 -34.98 -56.05 35.26
N THR A 220 -34.42 -57.26 35.09
CA THR A 220 -33.91 -57.94 33.87
C THR A 220 -32.71 -57.39 33.08
N GLY A 221 -31.62 -58.18 33.12
CA GLY A 221 -31.12 -58.83 31.90
C GLY A 221 -29.81 -58.30 31.31
N GLY A 222 -28.83 -59.20 31.19
CA GLY A 222 -27.77 -59.09 30.18
C GLY A 222 -26.42 -58.65 30.73
N GLY A 223 -25.62 -59.64 31.14
CA GLY A 223 -24.18 -59.44 31.26
C GLY A 223 -23.58 -59.07 29.91
N SER A 224 -22.89 -57.95 29.87
CA SER A 224 -21.82 -57.68 28.91
C SER A 224 -20.72 -56.99 29.70
N SER A 225 -19.77 -57.79 30.17
CA SER A 225 -18.49 -57.30 30.65
C SER A 225 -17.70 -56.83 29.43
N ASP A 226 -18.04 -55.64 28.93
CA ASP A 226 -17.09 -54.88 28.16
C ASP A 226 -16.17 -54.19 29.16
N SER A 227 -14.88 -54.46 29.04
CA SER A 227 -13.86 -53.90 29.92
C SER A 227 -13.75 -52.42 29.59
N GLY A 228 -14.61 -51.62 30.22
CA GLY A 228 -14.65 -50.18 30.12
C GLY A 228 -13.34 -49.59 30.61
N SER A 229 -12.38 -49.44 29.70
CA SER A 229 -11.39 -48.39 29.82
C SER A 229 -12.17 -47.09 29.80
N SER A 230 -12.43 -46.50 30.97
CA SER A 230 -13.02 -45.16 31.06
C SER A 230 -12.10 -44.20 30.31
N SER A 231 -12.42 -43.92 29.04
CA SER A 231 -11.67 -42.95 28.26
C SER A 231 -11.93 -41.57 28.86
N ILE A 232 -10.89 -40.97 29.43
CA ILE A 232 -10.95 -39.59 29.91
C ILE A 232 -10.92 -38.69 28.67
N ALA A 233 -12.05 -38.07 28.37
CA ALA A 233 -12.18 -37.15 27.24
C ALA A 233 -11.46 -35.83 27.53
N VAL A 234 -11.03 -35.14 26.46
CA VAL A 234 -10.56 -33.76 26.56
C VAL A 234 -11.78 -32.85 26.73
N GLU A 235 -11.78 -32.03 27.76
CA GLU A 235 -12.83 -31.05 28.07
C GLU A 235 -12.48 -29.66 27.53
N SER A 236 -11.20 -29.28 27.62
CA SER A 236 -10.70 -28.02 27.07
C SER A 236 -9.24 -28.10 26.63
N LEU A 237 -8.86 -27.16 25.77
CA LEU A 237 -7.51 -26.97 25.25
C LEU A 237 -7.04 -25.56 25.59
N GLN A 238 -5.72 -25.40 25.74
CA GLN A 238 -5.04 -24.10 25.73
C GLN A 238 -3.84 -24.19 24.80
N LEU A 239 -3.57 -23.11 24.07
CA LEU A 239 -2.38 -22.99 23.23
C LEU A 239 -1.35 -22.11 23.93
N ASN A 240 -0.12 -22.60 23.99
CA ASN A 240 1.01 -21.93 24.64
C ASN A 240 2.16 -21.78 23.65
N GLY A 241 2.82 -20.62 23.67
CA GLY A 241 3.96 -20.30 22.79
C GLY A 241 3.94 -18.85 22.35
N ASN A 242 5.02 -18.39 21.72
CA ASN A 242 5.04 -17.09 21.05
C ASN A 242 4.65 -17.29 19.58
N ALA A 243 3.47 -16.79 19.20
CA ALA A 243 2.99 -16.83 17.83
C ALA A 243 3.46 -15.65 16.97
N ASN A 244 4.23 -14.71 17.52
CA ASN A 244 4.80 -13.62 16.72
C ASN A 244 6.13 -14.05 16.08
N ILE A 245 6.27 -13.82 14.78
CA ILE A 245 7.44 -14.17 13.98
C ILE A 245 7.98 -12.90 13.31
N SER A 246 9.10 -12.38 13.82
CA SER A 246 9.70 -11.13 13.32
C SER A 246 10.96 -11.34 12.47
N THR A 247 11.31 -12.59 12.20
CA THR A 247 12.45 -12.97 11.36
C THR A 247 11.93 -13.46 10.01
N ASP A 248 12.57 -13.04 8.93
CA ASP A 248 12.32 -13.51 7.56
C ASP A 248 12.36 -15.06 7.51
N ASP A 249 11.33 -15.69 6.96
CA ASP A 249 11.11 -17.15 6.97
C ASP A 249 11.16 -17.82 8.36
N GLY A 250 10.99 -17.04 9.42
CA GLY A 250 11.10 -17.49 10.81
C GLY A 250 10.05 -18.52 11.20
N LEU A 251 10.32 -19.23 12.31
CA LEU A 251 9.47 -20.30 12.83
C LEU A 251 8.93 -19.97 14.23
N ALA A 252 7.67 -20.31 14.48
CA ALA A 252 7.06 -20.33 15.81
C ALA A 252 6.65 -21.77 16.18
N GLU A 253 6.95 -22.18 17.41
CA GLU A 253 6.46 -23.44 17.99
C GLU A 253 5.31 -23.15 18.95
N ILE A 254 4.15 -23.75 18.68
CA ILE A 254 2.95 -23.65 19.51
C ILE A 254 2.67 -25.01 20.11
N SER A 255 2.43 -25.07 21.42
CA SER A 255 2.14 -26.29 22.16
C SER A 255 0.71 -26.31 22.70
N VAL A 256 0.17 -27.50 22.89
CA VAL A 256 -1.18 -27.75 23.41
C VAL A 256 -1.10 -28.19 24.87
N GLN A 257 -1.91 -27.58 25.70
CA GLN A 257 -2.19 -28.03 27.06
C GLN A 257 -3.62 -28.55 27.14
N TYR A 258 -3.76 -29.80 27.60
CA TYR A 258 -5.05 -30.48 27.70
C TYR A 258 -5.62 -30.39 29.10
N SER A 259 -6.94 -30.21 29.20
CA SER A 259 -7.68 -30.40 30.44
C SER A 259 -8.77 -31.46 30.27
N PRO A 260 -8.87 -32.45 31.17
CA PRO A 260 -7.90 -32.75 32.24
C PRO A 260 -6.57 -33.24 31.66
N ALA A 261 -5.46 -33.00 32.38
CA ALA A 261 -4.10 -33.28 31.91
C ALA A 261 -3.81 -34.77 31.68
N ASN A 262 -4.68 -35.68 32.13
CA ASN A 262 -4.60 -37.14 31.93
C ASN A 262 -5.62 -37.67 30.90
N ALA A 263 -6.18 -36.81 30.04
CA ALA A 263 -7.05 -37.24 28.95
C ALA A 263 -6.38 -38.33 28.09
N SER A 264 -7.14 -39.38 27.76
CA SER A 264 -6.67 -40.59 27.06
C SER A 264 -6.70 -40.47 25.54
N SER A 265 -7.50 -39.54 24.98
CA SER A 265 -7.67 -39.33 23.54
C SER A 265 -7.30 -37.90 23.14
N ARG A 266 -6.03 -37.68 22.75
CA ARG A 266 -5.44 -36.34 22.51
C ARG A 266 -5.28 -35.95 21.05
N GLU A 267 -6.01 -36.60 20.16
CA GLU A 267 -5.89 -36.30 18.74
C GLU A 267 -6.44 -34.91 18.42
N VAL A 268 -5.57 -34.02 17.92
CA VAL A 268 -5.95 -32.68 17.48
C VAL A 268 -5.74 -32.52 16.00
N GLU A 269 -6.54 -31.65 15.41
CA GLU A 269 -6.39 -31.15 14.05
C GLU A 269 -6.00 -29.67 14.11
N TRP A 270 -4.88 -29.34 13.46
CA TRP A 270 -4.38 -27.98 13.37
C TRP A 270 -4.79 -27.33 12.07
N ARG A 271 -5.23 -26.07 12.13
CA ARG A 271 -5.56 -25.27 10.94
C ARG A 271 -5.21 -23.81 11.15
N VAL A 272 -4.70 -23.15 10.11
CA VAL A 272 -4.72 -21.69 10.02
C VAL A 272 -6.13 -21.29 9.59
N ILE A 273 -6.87 -20.64 10.48
CA ILE A 273 -8.27 -20.28 10.23
C ILE A 273 -8.45 -18.87 9.66
N SER A 274 -7.40 -18.05 9.75
CA SER A 274 -7.31 -16.72 9.15
C SER A 274 -5.84 -16.39 8.91
N GLY A 275 -5.55 -15.69 7.81
CA GLY A 275 -4.19 -15.30 7.43
C GLY A 275 -3.33 -16.43 6.87
N GLY A 276 -3.90 -17.25 5.98
CA GLY A 276 -3.20 -18.37 5.37
C GLY A 276 -2.09 -17.96 4.40
N GLU A 277 -2.15 -16.75 3.85
CA GLU A 277 -1.06 -16.17 3.07
C GLU A 277 0.07 -15.60 3.95
N GLN A 278 -0.19 -15.27 5.22
CA GLN A 278 0.83 -14.77 6.14
C GLN A 278 1.64 -15.87 6.81
N ALA A 279 1.05 -17.04 7.05
CA ALA A 279 1.72 -18.14 7.74
C ALA A 279 1.17 -19.53 7.36
N LYS A 280 2.04 -20.54 7.38
CA LYS A 280 1.69 -21.95 7.15
C LYS A 280 2.19 -22.87 8.26
N ILE A 281 1.43 -23.94 8.53
CA ILE A 281 1.88 -25.03 9.39
C ILE A 281 2.82 -25.92 8.57
N ILE A 282 4.08 -26.08 9.00
CA ILE A 282 5.08 -26.91 8.30
C ILE A 282 5.23 -28.29 8.94
N SER A 283 4.87 -28.43 10.20
CA SER A 283 4.84 -29.71 10.92
C SER A 283 3.87 -29.61 12.08
N SER A 284 3.18 -30.69 12.40
CA SER A 284 2.34 -30.75 13.59
C SER A 284 2.19 -32.18 14.08
N ASP A 285 1.99 -32.32 15.38
CA ASP A 285 1.57 -33.53 16.05
C ASP A 285 0.43 -33.19 17.03
N ASN A 286 0.10 -34.14 17.91
CA ASN A 286 -0.97 -33.91 18.88
C ASN A 286 -0.63 -32.78 19.88
N ASN A 287 0.62 -32.66 20.30
CA ASN A 287 1.02 -31.73 21.34
C ASN A 287 1.56 -30.40 20.80
N LYS A 288 1.99 -30.33 19.54
CA LYS A 288 2.71 -29.18 18.98
C LYS A 288 2.40 -28.92 17.51
N ALA A 289 2.54 -27.67 17.10
CA ALA A 289 2.62 -27.25 15.71
C ALA A 289 3.79 -26.27 15.51
N VAL A 290 4.49 -26.42 14.39
CA VAL A 290 5.51 -25.49 13.93
C VAL A 290 4.92 -24.70 12.77
N VAL A 291 4.89 -23.38 12.93
CA VAL A 291 4.36 -22.42 11.97
C VAL A 291 5.52 -21.64 11.36
N GLN A 292 5.53 -21.49 10.03
CA GLN A 292 6.48 -20.67 9.29
C GLN A 292 5.79 -19.40 8.79
N ALA A 293 6.47 -18.25 8.91
CA ALA A 293 6.04 -17.01 8.29
C ALA A 293 6.21 -17.04 6.77
N LEU A 294 5.30 -16.38 6.05
CA LEU A 294 5.26 -16.33 4.58
C LEU A 294 5.17 -14.90 4.07
N ASP A 295 4.34 -14.07 4.71
CA ASP A 295 4.14 -12.67 4.37
C ASP A 295 3.87 -11.88 5.65
N ASN A 296 3.90 -10.54 5.58
CA ASN A 296 3.67 -9.67 6.72
C ASN A 296 2.18 -9.52 7.02
N GLY A 297 1.80 -9.59 8.28
CA GLY A 297 0.41 -9.40 8.71
C GLY A 297 0.01 -10.25 9.92
N GLN A 298 -1.29 -10.46 10.07
CA GLN A 298 -1.85 -11.23 11.19
C GLN A 298 -2.39 -12.57 10.72
N TYR A 299 -2.24 -13.59 11.54
CA TYR A 299 -2.82 -14.91 11.32
C TYR A 299 -3.43 -15.48 12.61
N THR A 300 -4.32 -16.45 12.48
CA THR A 300 -4.91 -17.16 13.63
C THR A 300 -4.82 -18.67 13.40
N LEU A 301 -4.21 -19.35 14.37
CA LEU A 301 -4.04 -20.80 14.41
C LEU A 301 -5.08 -21.40 15.35
N ARG A 302 -5.70 -22.52 14.94
CA ARG A 302 -6.62 -23.31 15.75
C ARG A 302 -6.13 -24.73 15.89
N ALA A 303 -6.21 -25.28 17.11
CA ALA A 303 -6.17 -26.71 17.37
C ALA A 303 -7.56 -27.18 17.83
N ALA A 304 -8.15 -28.17 17.17
CA ALA A 304 -9.45 -28.73 17.53
C ALA A 304 -9.33 -30.23 17.81
N VAL A 305 -9.99 -30.74 18.85
CA VAL A 305 -9.99 -32.19 19.13
C VAL A 305 -10.71 -32.92 17.98
N ARG A 306 -10.05 -33.88 17.34
CA ARG A 306 -10.54 -34.54 16.12
C ARG A 306 -11.92 -35.17 16.29
N ASN A 307 -12.14 -35.87 17.40
CA ASN A 307 -13.38 -36.57 17.69
C ASN A 307 -14.44 -35.69 18.38
N ASN A 308 -14.09 -34.44 18.72
CA ASN A 308 -15.02 -33.44 19.22
C ASN A 308 -14.56 -32.02 18.81
N PRO A 309 -14.78 -31.61 17.55
CA PRO A 309 -14.27 -30.33 17.04
C PRO A 309 -14.82 -29.08 17.73
N ALA A 310 -15.88 -29.22 18.56
CA ALA A 310 -16.38 -28.15 19.42
C ALA A 310 -15.42 -27.81 20.57
N VAL A 311 -14.53 -28.73 20.93
CA VAL A 311 -13.42 -28.48 21.87
C VAL A 311 -12.21 -28.04 21.05
N PHE A 312 -11.94 -26.74 21.07
CA PHE A 312 -10.81 -26.14 20.35
C PHE A 312 -10.17 -25.01 21.16
N ALA A 313 -8.96 -24.64 20.76
CA ALA A 313 -8.28 -23.44 21.22
C ALA A 313 -7.66 -22.70 20.04
N GLU A 314 -7.53 -21.38 20.19
CA GLU A 314 -6.99 -20.49 19.17
C GLU A 314 -5.87 -19.63 19.75
N ILE A 315 -4.93 -19.25 18.87
CA ILE A 315 -3.90 -18.27 19.17
C ILE A 315 -3.69 -17.39 17.94
N SER A 316 -3.65 -16.08 18.15
CA SER A 316 -3.33 -15.11 17.11
C SER A 316 -1.84 -14.79 17.13
N GLY A 317 -1.26 -14.65 15.94
CA GLY A 317 0.13 -14.29 15.75
C GLY A 317 0.27 -13.18 14.71
N LYS A 318 1.43 -12.52 14.72
CA LYS A 318 1.83 -11.51 13.74
C LYS A 318 3.15 -11.89 13.10
N THR A 319 3.23 -11.79 11.79
CA THR A 319 4.44 -11.96 10.99
C THR A 319 4.96 -10.60 10.54
N GLU A 320 6.26 -10.38 10.66
CA GLU A 320 6.94 -9.13 10.32
C GLU A 320 8.30 -9.40 9.65
N ASN A 321 8.80 -8.40 8.92
CA ASN A 321 10.10 -8.41 8.22
C ASN A 321 10.24 -9.51 7.16
N GLN A 322 9.11 -10.04 6.66
CA GLN A 322 9.11 -10.95 5.52
C GLN A 322 9.46 -10.18 4.25
N LYS A 323 10.23 -10.82 3.36
CA LYS A 323 10.70 -10.21 2.11
C LYS A 323 10.47 -11.16 0.94
N VAL A 324 10.47 -10.57 -0.25
CA VAL A 324 10.43 -11.31 -1.50
C VAL A 324 11.63 -12.24 -1.61
N SER A 325 11.38 -13.52 -1.88
CA SER A 325 12.48 -14.45 -2.18
C SER A 325 12.91 -14.34 -3.64
N LEU A 326 14.22 -14.15 -3.87
CA LEU A 326 14.79 -14.09 -5.22
C LEU A 326 15.59 -15.35 -5.55
N ALA A 327 15.35 -15.89 -6.75
CA ALA A 327 16.13 -16.99 -7.29
C ALA A 327 17.60 -16.60 -7.41
N LYS A 328 18.51 -17.58 -7.29
CA LYS A 328 19.95 -17.34 -7.34
C LYS A 328 20.36 -16.61 -8.63
N GLY A 329 21.07 -15.49 -8.47
CA GLY A 329 21.53 -14.65 -9.59
C GLY A 329 20.43 -13.84 -10.27
N SER A 330 19.25 -13.73 -9.65
CA SER A 330 18.21 -12.80 -10.07
C SER A 330 18.69 -11.34 -9.93
N MET A 331 18.11 -10.47 -10.74
CA MET A 331 18.32 -9.03 -10.65
C MET A 331 17.58 -8.42 -9.47
N GLY A 332 18.04 -7.25 -9.03
CA GLY A 332 17.40 -6.44 -8.01
C GLY A 332 17.71 -6.86 -6.57
N THR A 333 17.09 -6.15 -5.63
CA THR A 333 17.23 -6.35 -4.19
C THR A 333 15.86 -6.63 -3.58
N ALA A 334 15.75 -7.74 -2.85
CA ALA A 334 14.54 -8.15 -2.15
C ALA A 334 14.19 -7.19 -0.99
N GLY A 335 12.96 -6.73 -0.98
CA GLY A 335 12.33 -5.99 0.12
C GLY A 335 10.96 -6.59 0.46
N ASP A 336 10.23 -5.92 1.34
CA ASP A 336 8.85 -6.27 1.69
C ASP A 336 7.91 -5.90 0.54
N GLY A 337 7.37 -6.91 -0.14
CA GLY A 337 6.50 -6.70 -1.28
C GLY A 337 7.15 -5.97 -2.46
N GLU A 338 8.48 -5.86 -2.46
CA GLU A 338 9.24 -5.01 -3.38
C GLU A 338 10.50 -5.72 -3.88
N ILE A 339 10.82 -5.51 -5.16
CA ILE A 339 12.14 -5.81 -5.73
C ILE A 339 12.73 -4.51 -6.28
N SER A 340 13.74 -3.96 -5.62
CA SER A 340 14.35 -2.66 -5.95
C SER A 340 15.67 -2.79 -6.70
N GLY A 341 16.28 -1.68 -7.10
CA GLY A 341 17.61 -1.66 -7.73
C GLY A 341 17.62 -2.06 -9.21
N LEU A 342 16.47 -1.98 -9.88
CA LEU A 342 16.34 -2.23 -11.32
C LEU A 342 16.55 -0.95 -12.12
N ALA A 343 17.02 -1.07 -13.35
CA ALA A 343 17.20 0.06 -14.25
C ALA A 343 15.87 0.49 -14.87
N SER A 344 15.59 1.80 -14.87
CA SER A 344 14.47 2.39 -15.59
C SER A 344 14.66 2.30 -17.11
N GLY A 345 13.57 2.33 -17.87
CA GLY A 345 13.55 2.31 -19.34
C GLY A 345 13.59 0.90 -19.94
N TYR A 346 13.52 -0.15 -19.11
CA TYR A 346 13.50 -1.55 -19.54
C TYR A 346 12.21 -2.24 -19.14
N GLY A 347 11.81 -3.24 -19.92
CA GLY A 347 10.73 -4.14 -19.56
C GLY A 347 11.23 -5.26 -18.64
N TYR A 348 10.42 -5.65 -17.66
CA TYR A 348 10.74 -6.76 -16.76
C TYR A 348 9.56 -7.73 -16.65
N ILE A 349 9.87 -9.01 -16.42
CA ILE A 349 8.92 -10.03 -15.99
C ILE A 349 9.49 -10.78 -14.79
N LEU A 350 8.62 -11.36 -13.97
CA LEU A 350 8.98 -12.29 -12.91
C LEU A 350 8.61 -13.71 -13.36
N ALA A 351 9.53 -14.66 -13.26
CA ALA A 351 9.24 -16.07 -13.40
C ALA A 351 9.15 -16.71 -12.00
N GLY A 352 8.01 -17.32 -11.70
CA GLY A 352 7.76 -18.09 -10.47
C GLY A 352 7.68 -19.60 -10.74
N GLU A 353 7.00 -20.36 -9.88
CA GLU A 353 6.80 -21.80 -10.02
C GLU A 353 5.89 -22.17 -11.20
N GLY A 354 6.43 -22.11 -12.42
CA GLY A 354 5.72 -22.47 -13.65
C GLY A 354 4.83 -21.36 -14.23
N GLU A 355 4.84 -20.17 -13.63
CA GLU A 355 4.07 -19.00 -14.07
C GLU A 355 4.98 -17.81 -14.35
N TYR A 356 4.50 -16.90 -15.19
CA TYR A 356 5.17 -15.63 -15.49
C TYR A 356 4.28 -14.45 -15.11
N PHE A 357 4.88 -13.38 -14.62
CA PHE A 357 4.17 -12.17 -14.22
C PHE A 357 4.76 -10.98 -14.97
N SER A 358 3.88 -10.22 -15.62
CA SER A 358 4.29 -9.01 -16.34
C SER A 358 4.48 -7.86 -15.36
N VAL A 359 5.42 -6.95 -15.64
CA VAL A 359 5.59 -5.73 -14.85
C VAL A 359 5.10 -4.54 -15.67
N ALA A 360 4.19 -3.77 -15.09
CA ALA A 360 3.72 -2.52 -15.68
C ALA A 360 4.81 -1.43 -15.63
N SER A 361 4.66 -0.37 -16.42
CA SER A 361 5.61 0.76 -16.41
C SER A 361 5.74 1.46 -15.05
N THR A 362 4.75 1.31 -14.18
CA THR A 362 4.76 1.83 -12.80
C THR A 362 5.49 0.91 -11.81
N GLY A 363 5.95 -0.26 -12.23
CA GLY A 363 6.53 -1.29 -11.36
C GLY A 363 5.51 -2.24 -10.75
N LEU A 364 4.21 -2.05 -10.96
CA LEU A 364 3.22 -3.00 -10.45
C LEU A 364 3.34 -4.35 -11.17
N PHE A 365 3.46 -5.43 -10.41
CA PHE A 365 3.30 -6.78 -10.95
C PHE A 365 1.83 -6.98 -11.40
N LEU A 366 1.64 -7.64 -12.55
CA LEU A 366 0.35 -7.92 -13.16
C LEU A 366 -0.05 -9.39 -12.96
N ALA A 367 -1.26 -9.74 -13.42
CA ALA A 367 -1.79 -11.10 -13.35
C ALA A 367 -0.86 -12.14 -13.99
N ALA A 368 -0.89 -13.35 -13.43
CA ALA A 368 -0.14 -14.49 -13.92
C ALA A 368 -0.46 -14.79 -15.40
N CYS A 369 0.58 -15.17 -16.13
CA CYS A 369 0.57 -15.58 -17.52
C CYS A 369 1.12 -17.01 -17.59
N GLN A 370 0.54 -17.83 -18.45
CA GLN A 370 0.98 -19.23 -18.59
C GLN A 370 2.30 -19.35 -19.34
N THR A 371 2.59 -18.37 -20.19
CA THR A 371 3.79 -18.36 -21.02
C THR A 371 4.57 -17.07 -20.86
N GLU A 372 5.88 -17.16 -21.05
CA GLU A 372 6.76 -16.00 -21.08
C GLU A 372 6.29 -14.97 -22.12
N GLU A 373 5.86 -15.43 -23.30
CA GLU A 373 5.50 -14.54 -24.41
C GLU A 373 4.19 -13.80 -24.21
N GLU A 374 3.24 -14.41 -23.51
CA GLU A 374 2.06 -13.71 -23.04
C GLU A 374 2.44 -12.61 -22.05
N ALA A 375 3.38 -12.89 -21.14
CA ALA A 375 3.84 -11.89 -20.17
C ALA A 375 4.54 -10.71 -20.86
N ILE A 376 5.46 -10.98 -21.79
CA ILE A 376 6.16 -9.92 -22.56
C ILE A 376 5.17 -9.01 -23.28
N GLY A 377 4.07 -9.55 -23.80
CA GLY A 377 3.04 -8.77 -24.49
C GLY A 377 2.35 -7.72 -23.62
N ARG A 378 2.37 -7.90 -22.29
CA ARG A 378 1.69 -7.02 -21.32
C ARG A 378 2.65 -6.12 -20.53
N VAL A 379 3.95 -6.23 -20.79
CA VAL A 379 4.97 -5.46 -20.07
C VAL A 379 4.91 -3.98 -20.44
N GLY A 380 5.15 -3.12 -19.45
CA GLY A 380 5.48 -1.72 -19.66
C GLY A 380 6.95 -1.45 -19.37
N LEU A 381 7.53 -0.44 -20.02
CA LEU A 381 8.88 0.02 -19.70
C LEU A 381 8.89 0.68 -18.32
N LEU A 382 9.68 0.15 -17.40
CA LEU A 382 9.72 0.59 -16.02
C LEU A 382 10.17 2.05 -15.92
N THR A 383 9.38 2.90 -15.29
CA THR A 383 9.68 4.34 -15.12
C THR A 383 10.47 4.62 -13.85
N GLY A 384 10.32 3.76 -12.84
CA GLY A 384 11.10 3.77 -11.61
C GLY A 384 12.23 2.74 -11.60
N ASN A 385 12.60 2.30 -10.40
CA ASN A 385 13.67 1.33 -10.15
C ASN A 385 13.21 0.12 -9.34
N SER A 386 11.90 -0.06 -9.16
CA SER A 386 11.34 -1.09 -8.29
C SER A 386 10.12 -1.77 -8.90
N ILE A 387 9.97 -3.06 -8.59
CA ILE A 387 8.74 -3.84 -8.80
C ILE A 387 8.02 -3.91 -7.46
N LEU A 388 6.70 -3.66 -7.46
CA LEU A 388 5.89 -3.48 -6.26
C LEU A 388 4.76 -4.52 -6.18
N LYS A 389 4.29 -4.74 -4.95
CA LYS A 389 3.24 -5.70 -4.57
C LYS A 389 3.60 -7.16 -4.87
N VAL A 390 4.89 -7.47 -4.88
CA VAL A 390 5.36 -8.84 -5.12
C VAL A 390 5.02 -9.71 -3.91
N ASP A 391 4.64 -10.95 -4.14
CA ASP A 391 4.28 -11.88 -3.07
C ASP A 391 5.53 -12.34 -2.31
N ASN A 392 5.62 -12.03 -1.01
CA ASN A 392 6.75 -12.43 -0.16
C ASN A 392 6.84 -13.96 -0.01
N ALA A 393 5.71 -14.66 -0.10
CA ALA A 393 5.64 -16.12 0.08
C ALA A 393 6.20 -16.92 -1.11
N LYS A 394 6.57 -16.24 -2.20
CA LYS A 394 7.00 -16.88 -3.46
C LYS A 394 8.43 -16.54 -3.81
N VAL A 395 9.07 -17.47 -4.51
CA VAL A 395 10.40 -17.28 -5.08
C VAL A 395 10.26 -16.81 -6.53
N PHE A 396 10.90 -15.69 -6.86
CA PHE A 396 10.88 -15.13 -8.20
C PHE A 396 12.27 -15.01 -8.82
N ARG A 397 12.33 -15.23 -10.13
CA ARG A 397 13.46 -14.82 -10.97
C ARG A 397 13.05 -13.60 -11.79
N VAL A 398 13.76 -12.49 -11.60
CA VAL A 398 13.58 -11.29 -12.42
C VAL A 398 14.27 -11.48 -13.77
N ILE A 399 13.53 -11.25 -14.86
CA ILE A 399 14.03 -11.32 -16.22
C ILE A 399 13.83 -9.94 -16.86
N GLN A 400 14.94 -9.29 -17.22
CA GLN A 400 14.91 -8.10 -18.04
C GLN A 400 14.69 -8.50 -19.51
N ILE A 401 13.75 -7.83 -20.16
CA ILE A 401 13.43 -8.07 -21.56
C ILE A 401 14.32 -7.18 -22.43
N ASP A 402 14.91 -7.80 -23.46
CA ASP A 402 15.61 -7.09 -24.51
C ASP A 402 14.67 -6.15 -25.28
N LEU A 403 15.12 -4.92 -25.54
CA LEU A 403 14.31 -3.90 -26.21
C LEU A 403 13.84 -4.35 -27.60
N ASP A 404 14.64 -5.12 -28.34
CA ASP A 404 14.23 -5.61 -29.66
C ASP A 404 13.13 -6.66 -29.55
N ARG A 405 13.24 -7.55 -28.55
CA ARG A 405 12.20 -8.56 -28.28
C ARG A 405 10.89 -7.90 -27.85
N PHE A 406 10.97 -6.89 -26.98
CA PHE A 406 9.82 -6.09 -26.57
C PHE A 406 9.15 -5.41 -27.77
N LEU A 407 9.92 -4.69 -28.59
CA LEU A 407 9.40 -3.95 -29.75
C LEU A 407 8.75 -4.88 -30.78
N ARG A 408 9.35 -6.04 -31.07
CA ARG A 408 8.76 -7.05 -31.95
C ARG A 408 7.40 -7.52 -31.42
N LYS A 409 7.29 -7.78 -30.12
CA LYS A 409 6.03 -8.21 -29.51
C LYS A 409 4.96 -7.13 -29.56
N GLN A 410 5.31 -5.87 -29.29
CA GLN A 410 4.37 -4.75 -29.39
C GLN A 410 3.90 -4.54 -30.83
N TYR A 411 4.78 -4.70 -31.82
CA TYR A 411 4.40 -4.67 -33.23
C TYR A 411 3.44 -5.80 -33.61
N GLU A 412 3.70 -7.04 -33.17
CA GLU A 412 2.80 -8.18 -33.39
C GLU A 412 1.40 -7.91 -32.80
N ILE A 413 1.34 -7.37 -31.59
CA ILE A 413 0.07 -7.02 -30.93
C ILE A 413 -0.67 -5.95 -31.73
N TYR A 414 0.02 -4.87 -32.11
CA TYR A 414 -0.56 -3.78 -32.90
C TYR A 414 -1.13 -4.26 -34.24
N MET A 415 -0.38 -5.10 -34.96
CA MET A 415 -0.80 -5.64 -36.25
C MET A 415 -1.94 -6.67 -36.16
N ALA A 416 -2.14 -7.27 -34.98
CA ALA A 416 -3.23 -8.21 -34.72
C ALA A 416 -4.56 -7.53 -34.34
N ILE A 417 -4.58 -6.20 -34.18
CA ILE A 417 -5.80 -5.45 -33.86
C ILE A 417 -6.71 -5.43 -35.09
N GLU A 418 -7.90 -6.02 -34.98
CA GLU A 418 -8.93 -5.95 -36.00
C GLU A 418 -9.89 -4.78 -35.74
N GLU A 419 -10.52 -4.26 -36.80
CA GLU A 419 -11.46 -3.13 -36.70
C GLU A 419 -12.59 -3.38 -35.69
N LYS A 420 -13.05 -4.64 -35.59
CA LYS A 420 -14.08 -5.05 -34.63
C LYS A 420 -13.66 -4.92 -33.15
N ASP A 421 -12.37 -4.91 -32.87
CA ASP A 421 -11.81 -4.85 -31.51
C ASP A 421 -11.51 -3.40 -31.09
N LEU A 422 -11.69 -2.44 -32.02
CA LEU A 422 -11.60 -1.01 -31.74
C LEU A 422 -12.82 -0.54 -30.96
N THR A 423 -12.57 0.14 -29.85
CA THR A 423 -13.59 0.76 -29.01
C THR A 423 -13.17 2.20 -28.70
N ILE A 424 -14.14 3.04 -28.34
CA ILE A 424 -13.85 4.41 -27.88
C ILE A 424 -12.89 4.37 -26.67
N SER A 425 -12.95 3.31 -25.86
CA SER A 425 -12.15 3.14 -24.66
C SER A 425 -10.68 2.80 -24.92
N ASN A 426 -10.36 2.05 -25.98
CA ASN A 426 -8.98 1.63 -26.28
C ASN A 426 -8.30 2.46 -27.38
N PHE A 427 -9.03 3.35 -28.07
CA PHE A 427 -8.50 4.18 -29.15
C PHE A 427 -7.23 4.96 -28.78
N ILE A 428 -7.18 5.55 -27.56
CA ILE A 428 -6.03 6.31 -27.09
C ILE A 428 -4.82 5.40 -26.85
N GLU A 429 -5.03 4.21 -26.27
CA GLU A 429 -3.96 3.25 -25.97
C GLU A 429 -3.34 2.72 -27.27
N ILE A 430 -4.18 2.41 -28.26
CA ILE A 430 -3.74 1.95 -29.57
C ILE A 430 -3.00 3.06 -30.34
N GLY A 431 -3.49 4.31 -30.23
CA GLY A 431 -2.82 5.48 -30.81
C GLY A 431 -1.43 5.72 -30.20
N ASN A 432 -1.29 5.58 -28.88
CA ASN A 432 0.00 5.68 -28.19
C ASN A 432 0.94 4.54 -28.61
N MET A 433 0.44 3.31 -28.71
CA MET A 433 1.22 2.17 -29.18
C MET A 433 1.75 2.40 -30.60
N ALA A 434 0.94 2.94 -31.50
CA ALA A 434 1.36 3.31 -32.85
C ALA A 434 2.46 4.39 -32.84
N HIS A 435 2.30 5.43 -32.02
CA HIS A 435 3.29 6.49 -31.87
C HIS A 435 4.62 5.96 -31.34
N ASP A 436 4.59 5.18 -30.26
CA ASP A 436 5.79 4.62 -29.62
C ASP A 436 6.53 3.66 -30.55
N LEU A 437 5.80 2.82 -31.30
CA LEU A 437 6.38 1.96 -32.34
C LEU A 437 7.03 2.80 -33.45
N GLY A 438 6.39 3.88 -33.90
CA GLY A 438 6.95 4.80 -34.88
C GLY A 438 8.26 5.42 -34.42
N VAL A 439 8.29 5.96 -33.19
CA VAL A 439 9.50 6.54 -32.58
C VAL A 439 10.61 5.50 -32.46
N ALA A 440 10.28 4.27 -32.07
CA ALA A 440 11.27 3.19 -31.95
C ALA A 440 11.86 2.77 -33.29
N VAL A 441 11.05 2.73 -34.36
CA VAL A 441 11.52 2.45 -35.73
C VAL A 441 12.45 3.56 -36.20
N GLU A 442 12.06 4.83 -36.06
CA GLU A 442 12.91 5.97 -36.44
C GLU A 442 14.25 5.95 -35.70
N LYS A 443 14.24 5.66 -34.39
CA LYS A 443 15.46 5.54 -33.60
C LYS A 443 16.38 4.43 -34.12
N LYS A 444 15.83 3.27 -34.48
CA LYS A 444 16.61 2.18 -35.07
C LYS A 444 17.17 2.52 -36.44
N GLU A 445 16.40 3.22 -37.27
CA GLU A 445 16.88 3.71 -38.57
C GLU A 445 18.04 4.68 -38.39
N MET A 446 17.94 5.62 -37.43
CA MET A 446 19.03 6.54 -37.09
C MET A 446 20.27 5.82 -36.54
N GLU A 447 20.12 4.83 -35.68
CA GLU A 447 21.24 4.03 -35.17
C GLU A 447 21.90 3.21 -36.30
N SER A 448 21.12 2.71 -37.26
CA SER A 448 21.63 2.05 -38.45
C SER A 448 22.36 3.02 -39.39
N ALA A 449 21.88 4.26 -39.49
CA ALA A 449 22.46 5.33 -40.29
C ALA A 449 23.77 5.86 -39.69
N ASP A 450 23.83 6.10 -38.37
CA ASP A 450 25.06 6.48 -37.66
C ASP A 450 26.08 5.34 -37.64
N GLY A 451 25.62 4.09 -37.56
CA GLY A 451 26.43 2.89 -37.79
C GLY A 451 27.03 2.83 -39.20
N ALA A 452 26.23 3.16 -40.23
CA ALA A 452 26.64 3.26 -41.62
C ALA A 452 27.58 4.45 -41.88
N GLU A 453 27.38 5.59 -41.22
CA GLU A 453 28.22 6.78 -41.30
C GLU A 453 29.56 6.57 -40.59
N LYS A 454 29.58 5.88 -39.45
CA LYS A 454 30.82 5.47 -38.75
C LYS A 454 31.60 4.41 -39.52
N THR A 455 30.92 3.48 -40.20
CA THR A 455 31.60 2.51 -41.10
C THR A 455 32.11 3.20 -42.37
N ASN A 456 31.32 4.06 -43.02
CA ASN A 456 31.78 4.87 -44.16
C ASN A 456 32.88 5.86 -43.78
N GLY A 457 32.83 6.46 -42.59
CA GLY A 457 33.87 7.31 -42.03
C GLY A 457 35.16 6.55 -41.73
N ARG A 458 35.08 5.31 -41.20
CA ARG A 458 36.24 4.41 -41.05
C ARG A 458 36.80 3.95 -42.40
N ILE A 459 35.96 3.73 -43.42
CA ILE A 459 36.38 3.40 -44.79
C ILE A 459 37.03 4.61 -45.47
N CYS A 460 36.51 5.83 -45.27
CA CYS A 460 37.09 7.08 -45.76
C CYS A 460 38.42 7.41 -45.07
N GLN A 461 38.55 7.18 -43.77
CA GLN A 461 39.83 7.33 -43.06
C GLN A 461 40.85 6.25 -43.46
N LYS A 462 40.43 5.00 -43.70
CA LYS A 462 41.32 3.96 -44.27
C LYS A 462 41.73 4.27 -45.71
N LYS A 463 40.86 4.81 -46.56
CA LYS A 463 41.21 5.28 -47.92
C LYS A 463 42.13 6.49 -47.90
N SER A 464 41.92 7.45 -46.99
CA SER A 464 42.79 8.64 -46.81
C SER A 464 44.19 8.25 -46.28
N ARG A 465 44.27 7.31 -45.33
CA ARG A 465 45.56 6.73 -44.89
C ARG A 465 46.25 5.93 -46.00
N ARG A 466 45.53 5.17 -46.82
CA ARG A 466 46.11 4.48 -48.00
C ARG A 466 46.58 5.46 -49.09
N LYS A 467 45.89 6.59 -49.29
CA LYS A 467 46.30 7.64 -50.24
C LYS A 467 47.54 8.42 -49.76
N LYS A 468 47.67 8.68 -48.45
CA LYS A 468 48.90 9.24 -47.86
C LYS A 468 50.09 8.27 -47.91
N ILE A 469 49.86 6.96 -47.72
CA ILE A 469 50.92 5.94 -47.86
C ILE A 469 51.33 5.74 -49.33
N ALA A 470 50.39 5.82 -50.29
CA ALA A 470 50.70 5.75 -51.72
C ALA A 470 51.41 7.03 -52.24
N SER A 471 51.03 8.22 -51.75
CA SER A 471 51.73 9.48 -52.05
C SER A 471 53.12 9.54 -51.42
N GLY A 472 53.31 8.96 -50.23
CA GLY A 472 54.62 8.84 -49.59
C GLY A 472 55.53 7.81 -50.25
N ARG A 473 54.99 6.74 -50.86
CA ARG A 473 55.78 5.76 -51.64
C ARG A 473 56.14 6.24 -53.04
N ASN A 474 55.32 7.07 -53.70
CA ASN A 474 55.69 7.65 -55.00
C ASN A 474 56.75 8.76 -54.90
N MET A 475 56.93 9.39 -53.73
CA MET A 475 58.01 10.34 -53.49
C MET A 475 59.34 9.67 -53.09
N MET A 476 59.35 8.35 -52.86
CA MET A 476 60.53 7.61 -52.40
C MET A 476 61.11 6.62 -53.44
N SER A 477 60.71 6.71 -54.72
CA SER A 477 61.33 5.91 -55.81
C SER A 477 61.81 6.70 -57.03
N LEU A 478 61.85 8.04 -56.95
CA LEU A 478 62.42 8.89 -58.02
C LEU A 478 63.75 9.56 -57.66
N GLN A 479 64.42 9.05 -56.63
CA GLN A 479 65.86 9.22 -56.47
C GLN A 479 66.49 7.85 -56.24
N LEU A 480 66.74 7.12 -57.32
CA LEU A 480 67.96 6.34 -57.48
C LEU A 480 68.08 5.89 -58.94
N ASN A 481 69.21 6.27 -59.54
CA ASN A 481 69.85 5.78 -60.77
C ASN A 481 69.51 6.43 -62.13
N LEU A 482 70.54 7.20 -62.56
CA LEU A 482 70.94 7.70 -63.88
C LEU A 482 70.10 8.78 -64.56
#